data_AF-A0A5D4SGH6-F1
#
_entry.id   AF-A0A5D4SGH6-F1
#
_cell.length_a   1.000
_cell.length_b   1.000
_cell.length_c   1.000
_cell.angle_alpha   90.00
_cell.angle_beta   90.00
_cell.angle_gamma   90.00
#
_symmetry.space_group_name_H-M   'P 1'
#
loop_
_entity.id
_entity.type
_entity.pdbx_description
1 polymer ?
#
loop_
_entity_poly.entity_id
_entity_poly.type
_entity_poly.pdbx_seq_one_letter_code
_entity_poly.pdbx_strand_id
1 'polypeptide(L)'
;MVIKQYDETAGTYEIQWQNVRKFFMDYDITRNVYGNNPKEIAFGGRNGLDDWGYDEITPLSKKKLKHEIFLFSQTKIIIHCSNIKIRKVKA
;
A
#
# COMPACT_ATOMS: atom_id res chain seq x y z
N MET A 1 -0.36 5.78 6.55
CA MET A 1 -0.30 5.89 5.08
C MET A 1 -1.44 6.76 4.63
N VAL A 2 -1.16 7.75 3.81
CA VAL A 2 -2.18 8.64 3.24
C VAL A 2 -2.56 8.08 1.88
N ILE A 3 -3.85 7.87 1.66
CA ILE A 3 -4.39 7.32 0.41
C ILE A 3 -5.45 8.28 -0.13
N LYS A 4 -5.45 8.48 -1.45
CA LYS A 4 -6.52 9.17 -2.14
C LYS A 4 -7.50 8.11 -2.65
N GLN A 5 -8.77 8.24 -2.33
CA GLN A 5 -9.77 7.33 -2.90
C GLN A 5 -9.92 7.61 -4.39
N TYR A 6 -10.17 6.56 -5.19
CA TYR A 6 -10.40 6.68 -6.63
C TYR A 6 -11.58 7.60 -6.97
N ASP A 7 -12.64 7.57 -6.16
CA ASP A 7 -13.73 8.52 -6.24
C ASP A 7 -13.25 9.92 -5.79
N GLU A 8 -13.17 10.84 -6.76
CA GLU A 8 -12.71 12.22 -6.56
C GLU A 8 -13.51 12.98 -5.50
N THR A 9 -14.76 12.60 -5.26
CA THR A 9 -15.63 13.24 -4.26
C THR A 9 -15.38 12.72 -2.85
N ALA A 10 -14.75 11.55 -2.72
CA ALA A 10 -14.62 10.86 -1.46
C ALA A 10 -13.39 11.33 -0.63
N GLY A 11 -12.38 11.89 -1.30
CA GLY A 11 -11.27 12.62 -0.67
C GLY A 11 -10.10 11.75 -0.21
N THR A 12 -9.32 12.30 0.72
CA THR A 12 -8.08 11.69 1.21
C THR A 12 -8.30 11.04 2.58
N TYR A 13 -7.74 9.84 2.77
CA TYR A 13 -7.82 9.09 4.01
C TYR A 13 -6.44 8.79 4.55
N GLU A 14 -6.32 8.77 5.87
CA GLU A 14 -5.14 8.28 6.57
C GLU A 14 -5.46 6.93 7.21
N ILE A 15 -4.63 5.94 6.88
CA ILE A 15 -4.63 4.61 7.49
C ILE A 15 -3.49 4.54 8.50
N GLN A 16 -3.82 4.16 9.74
CA GLN A 16 -2.87 3.94 10.82
C GLN A 16 -2.96 2.51 11.35
N TRP A 17 -1.86 1.77 11.30
CA TRP A 17 -1.73 0.46 11.94
C TRP A 17 -1.20 0.62 13.36
N GLN A 18 -1.92 0.09 14.35
CA GLN A 18 -1.54 0.22 15.75
C GLN A 18 -0.72 -0.99 16.22
N ASN A 19 0.29 -0.73 17.07
CA ASN A 19 1.16 -1.76 17.65
C ASN A 19 1.75 -2.73 16.60
N VAL A 20 2.35 -2.17 15.56
CA VAL A 20 3.00 -2.92 14.47
C VAL A 20 4.14 -3.76 15.04
N ARG A 21 4.08 -5.08 14.81
CA ARG A 21 5.13 -6.03 15.22
C ARG A 21 5.98 -6.48 14.04
N LYS A 22 5.40 -6.52 12.85
CA LYS A 22 6.10 -6.86 11.61
C LYS A 22 5.64 -5.89 10.53
N PHE A 23 6.61 -5.33 9.84
CA PHE A 23 6.43 -4.61 8.58
C PHE A 23 7.39 -5.25 7.59
N PHE A 24 6.87 -5.64 6.43
CA PHE A 24 7.65 -6.18 5.34
C PHE A 24 7.15 -5.59 4.03
N MET A 25 8.07 -5.32 3.12
CA MET A 25 7.78 -4.77 1.81
C MET A 25 8.84 -5.28 0.82
N ASP A 26 8.41 -5.91 -0.27
CA ASP A 26 9.29 -6.41 -1.34
C ASP A 26 9.25 -5.50 -2.56
N TYR A 27 9.68 -4.26 -2.37
CA TYR A 27 9.72 -3.31 -3.46
C TYR A 27 10.87 -3.60 -4.43
N ASP A 28 10.55 -3.64 -5.72
CA ASP A 28 11.49 -3.80 -6.82
C ASP A 28 11.18 -2.79 -7.92
N ILE A 29 12.03 -1.77 -8.04
CA ILE A 29 11.88 -0.69 -9.02
C ILE A 29 11.89 -1.19 -10.46
N THR A 30 12.52 -2.34 -10.73
CA THR A 30 12.59 -2.92 -12.09
C THR A 30 11.24 -3.42 -12.59
N ARG A 31 10.25 -3.57 -11.69
CA ARG A 31 8.86 -3.90 -12.04
C ARG A 31 8.08 -2.68 -12.56
N ASN A 32 8.61 -1.47 -12.35
CA ASN A 32 8.01 -0.22 -12.81
C ASN A 32 8.71 0.28 -14.08
N VAL A 33 8.63 -0.50 -15.16
CA VAL A 33 9.21 -0.16 -16.47
C VAL A 33 8.15 -0.14 -17.56
N TYR A 34 8.43 0.53 -18.69
CA TYR A 34 7.51 0.51 -19.83
C TYR A 34 7.52 -0.85 -20.53
N GLY A 35 6.34 -1.36 -20.88
CA GLY A 35 6.22 -2.68 -21.54
C GLY A 35 6.98 -2.77 -22.88
N ASN A 36 7.13 -1.65 -23.59
CA ASN A 36 7.92 -1.54 -24.82
C ASN A 36 9.39 -1.14 -24.62
N ASN A 37 9.79 -0.75 -23.40
CA ASN A 37 11.18 -0.38 -23.07
C ASN A 37 11.54 -0.77 -21.63
N PRO A 38 11.94 -2.03 -21.36
CA PRO A 38 12.18 -2.53 -20.01
C PRO A 38 13.47 -1.98 -19.37
N LYS A 39 14.26 -1.18 -20.08
CA LYS A 39 15.46 -0.50 -19.54
C LYS A 39 15.16 0.87 -18.96
N GLU A 40 13.93 1.35 -19.13
CA GLU A 40 13.51 2.67 -18.70
C GLU A 40 12.47 2.56 -17.58
N ILE A 41 12.80 3.18 -16.45
CA ILE A 41 11.87 3.27 -15.32
C ILE A 41 10.73 4.23 -15.70
N ALA A 42 9.50 3.74 -15.54
CA ALA A 42 8.29 4.51 -15.82
C ALA A 42 8.28 5.81 -15.00
N PHE A 43 7.94 6.93 -15.65
CA PHE A 43 7.87 8.25 -15.04
C PHE A 43 9.17 8.67 -14.31
N GLY A 44 10.33 8.12 -14.70
CA GLY A 44 11.62 8.38 -14.06
C GLY A 44 11.66 7.99 -12.58
N GLY A 45 10.81 7.06 -12.14
CA GLY A 45 10.69 6.63 -10.74
C GLY A 45 10.04 7.67 -9.82
N ARG A 46 9.55 8.80 -10.35
CA ARG A 46 8.97 9.90 -9.55
C ARG A 46 7.72 9.49 -8.78
N ASN A 47 6.99 8.50 -9.27
CA ASN A 47 5.80 7.99 -8.60
C ASN A 47 6.12 7.02 -7.46
N GLY A 48 7.40 6.66 -7.24
CA GLY A 48 7.82 5.84 -6.11
C GLY A 48 7.09 4.50 -6.03
N LEU A 49 6.21 4.38 -5.04
CA LEU A 49 5.27 3.27 -4.90
C LEU A 49 4.05 3.56 -5.77
N ASP A 50 3.74 2.63 -6.64
CA ASP A 50 2.59 2.70 -7.52
C ASP A 50 1.27 2.48 -6.75
N ASP A 51 0.16 2.54 -7.49
CA ASP A 51 -1.17 2.60 -6.90
C ASP A 51 -1.55 1.34 -6.11
N TRP A 52 -2.37 1.53 -5.08
CA TRP A 52 -2.91 0.47 -4.26
C TRP A 52 -3.95 -0.32 -5.08
N GLY A 53 -3.66 -1.59 -5.37
CA GLY A 53 -4.53 -2.44 -6.16
C GLY A 53 -5.58 -3.18 -5.31
N TYR A 54 -5.11 -4.09 -4.47
CA TYR A 54 -5.97 -4.93 -3.62
C TYR A 54 -5.34 -5.13 -2.24
N ASP A 55 -6.16 -5.26 -1.20
CA ASP A 55 -5.72 -5.63 0.13
C ASP A 55 -6.60 -6.71 0.77
N GLU A 56 -6.01 -7.41 1.73
CA GLU A 56 -6.70 -8.38 2.56
C GLU A 56 -6.29 -8.21 4.02
N ILE A 57 -7.29 -8.20 4.92
CA ILE A 57 -7.08 -8.17 6.37
C ILE A 57 -7.53 -9.51 6.95
N THR A 58 -6.57 -10.26 7.48
CA THR A 58 -6.81 -11.58 8.07
C THR A 58 -6.42 -11.62 9.56
N PRO A 59 -7.12 -12.41 10.39
CA PRO A 59 -6.70 -12.62 11.77
C PRO A 59 -5.41 -13.46 11.81
N LEU A 60 -4.37 -12.93 12.46
CA LEU A 60 -3.14 -13.68 12.73
C LEU A 60 -3.21 -14.44 14.07
N SER A 61 -3.95 -13.88 15.04
CA SER A 61 -4.26 -14.50 16.33
C SER A 61 -5.43 -13.75 16.99
N LYS A 62 -5.88 -14.20 18.18
CA LYS A 62 -6.97 -13.53 18.94
C LYS A 62 -6.81 -12.02 19.14
N LYS A 63 -5.58 -11.49 19.13
CA LYS A 63 -5.28 -10.06 19.38
C LYS A 63 -4.46 -9.40 18.26
N LYS A 64 -4.26 -10.07 17.13
CA LYS A 64 -3.41 -9.57 16.04
C LYS A 64 -4.05 -9.78 14.67
N LEU A 65 -3.89 -8.78 13.82
CA LEU A 65 -4.29 -8.76 12.43
C LEU A 65 -3.05 -8.79 11.55
N LYS A 66 -3.19 -9.40 10.38
CA LYS A 66 -2.28 -9.30 9.25
C LYS A 66 -3.00 -8.51 8.16
N HIS A 67 -2.42 -7.42 7.73
CA HIS A 67 -2.88 -6.65 6.58
C HIS A 67 -1.88 -6.89 5.45
N GLU A 68 -2.34 -7.50 4.37
CA GLU A 68 -1.58 -7.72 3.14
C GLU A 68 -2.08 -6.74 2.08
N ILE A 69 -1.17 -5.95 1.51
CA ILE A 69 -1.47 -4.96 0.48
C ILE A 69 -0.68 -5.33 -0.76
N PHE A 70 -1.37 -5.38 -1.90
CA PHE A 70 -0.80 -5.61 -3.21
C PHE A 70 -0.93 -4.34 -4.04
N LEU A 71 0.21 -3.81 -4.47
CA LEU A 71 0.28 -2.70 -5.42
C LEU A 71 0.28 -3.26 -6.85
N PHE A 72 -0.07 -2.43 -7.84
CA PHE A 72 -0.08 -2.82 -9.26
C PHE A 72 1.29 -3.25 -9.81
N SER A 73 2.39 -2.84 -9.20
CA SER A 73 3.78 -3.22 -9.48
C SER A 73 4.11 -4.62 -8.98
N GLN A 74 3.11 -5.32 -8.41
CA GLN A 74 3.26 -6.60 -7.73
C GLN A 74 4.08 -6.48 -6.44
N THR A 75 4.33 -5.26 -5.95
CA THR A 75 4.88 -5.05 -4.61
C THR A 75 3.86 -5.46 -3.57
N LYS A 76 4.30 -6.24 -2.59
CA LYS A 76 3.51 -6.73 -1.47
C LYS A 76 3.99 -6.11 -0.16
N ILE A 77 3.08 -5.43 0.53
CA ILE A 77 3.31 -4.92 1.88
C ILE A 77 2.59 -5.85 2.87
N ILE A 78 3.30 -6.33 3.88
CA ILE A 78 2.73 -7.16 4.96
C ILE A 78 2.92 -6.46 6.29
N ILE A 79 1.80 -6.21 6.98
CA ILE A 79 1.78 -5.50 8.24
C ILE A 79 1.08 -6.36 9.29
N HIS A 80 1.80 -6.76 10.34
CA HIS A 80 1.21 -7.40 11.52
C HIS A 80 0.95 -6.33 12.58
N CYS A 81 -0.32 -6.11 12.92
CA CYS A 81 -0.75 -5.06 13.83
C CYS A 81 -1.80 -5.57 14.83
N SER A 82 -2.17 -4.78 15.84
CA SER A 82 -3.29 -5.12 16.72
C SER A 82 -4.63 -4.57 16.25
N ASN A 83 -4.61 -3.45 15.52
CA ASN A 83 -5.80 -2.76 15.04
C ASN A 83 -5.43 -1.84 13.87
N ILE A 84 -6.43 -1.48 13.06
CA ILE A 84 -6.30 -0.54 11.94
C ILE A 84 -7.30 0.59 12.17
N LYS A 85 -6.83 1.84 12.10
CA LYS A 85 -7.67 3.04 12.16
C LYS A 85 -7.65 3.73 10.81
N ILE A 86 -8.82 4.09 10.32
CA ILE A 86 -8.99 4.86 9.08
C ILE A 86 -9.65 6.17 9.44
N ARG A 87 -9.10 7.29 8.94
CA ARG A 87 -9.61 8.64 9.21
C ARG A 87 -9.64 9.43 7.91
N LYS A 88 -10.75 10.13 7.65
CA LYS A 88 -10.79 11.09 6.55
C LYS A 88 -9.93 12.30 6.93
N VAL A 89 -8.98 12.65 6.08
CA VAL A 89 -8.19 13.87 6.21
C VAL A 89 -9.07 15.01 5.73
N LYS A 90 -9.39 15.96 6.60
CA LYS A 90 -10.09 17.18 6.18
C LYS A 90 -9.13 18.00 5.30
N ALA A 91 -9.64 18.42 4.15
CA ALA A 91 -8.95 19.37 3.28
C ALA A 91 -8.74 20.72 3.99
#